data_AF-A0A2W4K976-F1
#
_entry.id   AF-A0A2W4K976-F1
#
_cell.length_a   1.000
_cell.length_b   1.000
_cell.length_c   1.000
_cell.angle_alpha   90.00
_cell.angle_beta   90.00
_cell.angle_gamma   90.00
#
_symmetry.space_group_name_H-M   'P 1'
#
loop_
_entity.id
_entity.type
_entity.pdbx_description
1 polymer ?
#
loop_
_entity_poly.entity_id
_entity_poly.type
_entity_poly.pdbx_seq_one_letter_code
_entity_poly.pdbx_strand_id
1 'polypeptide(L)' 'VRWRRPVVPGDRLQLEVEIIAVRGPVGKGSARATVEGELAAEAELSFALRPA' A
#
# COMPACT_ATOMS: atom_id res chain seq x y z
N VAL A 1 3.65 3.28 8.66
CA VAL A 1 2.21 3.17 8.34
C VAL A 1 1.45 4.22 9.16
N ARG A 2 0.45 4.86 8.56
CA ARG A 2 -0.48 5.77 9.24
C ARG A 2 -1.90 5.31 8.98
N TRP A 3 -2.67 5.17 10.05
CA TRP A 3 -4.07 4.75 10.02
C TRP A 3 -4.97 5.96 10.29
N ARG A 4 -6.05 6.10 9.53
CA ARG A 4 -6.95 7.26 9.61
C ARG A 4 -8.35 6.88 10.04
N ARG A 5 -8.86 5.75 9.55
CA ARG A 5 -10.16 5.19 9.96
C ARG A 5 -10.14 3.66 9.93
N PRO A 6 -10.96 2.99 10.77
CA PRO A 6 -11.17 1.56 10.64
C PRO A 6 -11.89 1.22 9.33
N VAL A 7 -11.53 0.07 8.75
CA VAL A 7 -12.20 -0.59 7.64
C VAL A 7 -13.06 -1.71 8.23
N VAL A 8 -14.33 -1.80 7.81
CA VAL A 8 -15.33 -2.72 8.39
C VAL A 8 -15.95 -3.63 7.33
N PRO A 9 -16.61 -4.75 7.70
CA PRO A 9 -17.32 -5.58 6.73
C PRO A 9 -18.33 -4.76 5.91
N GLY A 10 -18.30 -4.95 4.60
CA GLY A 10 -19.08 -4.14 3.64
C GLY A 10 -18.25 -3.10 2.90
N ASP A 11 -17.13 -2.64 3.48
CA ASP A 11 -16.21 -1.74 2.79
C ASP A 11 -15.50 -2.44 1.62
N ARG A 12 -15.41 -1.75 0.48
CA ARG A 12 -14.47 -2.13 -0.59
C ARG A 12 -13.17 -1.35 -0.41
N LEU A 13 -12.13 -2.04 0.05
CA LEU A 13 -10.80 -1.46 0.18
C LEU A 13 -10.10 -1.43 -1.19
N GLN A 14 -9.81 -0.23 -1.68
CA GLN A 14 -8.99 -0.02 -2.88
C GLN A 14 -7.54 0.20 -2.46
N LEU A 15 -6.64 -0.60 -3.01
CA LEU A 15 -5.20 -0.53 -2.75
C LEU A 15 -4.48 -0.03 -3.98
N GLU A 16 -3.70 1.03 -3.81
CA GLU A 16 -2.86 1.61 -4.85
C GLU A 16 -1.43 1.66 -4.34
N VAL A 17 -0.48 1.26 -5.18
CA VAL A 17 0.94 1.29 -4.85
C VAL A 17 1.70 1.90 -6.02
N GLU A 18 2.45 2.95 -5.73
CA GLU A 18 3.42 3.55 -6.64
C GLU A 18 4.82 3.05 -6.28
N ILE A 19 5.56 2.50 -7.25
CA ILE A 19 6.95 2.09 -7.04
C ILE A 19 7.83 3.33 -7.02
N ILE A 20 8.47 3.60 -5.88
CA ILE A 20 9.30 4.80 -5.67
C ILE A 20 10.79 4.53 -5.88
N ALA A 21 11.24 3.28 -5.70
CA ALA A 21 12.62 2.89 -5.97
C ALA A 21 12.76 1.38 -6.18
N VAL A 22 13.71 0.98 -7.03
CA VAL A 22 14.14 -0.41 -7.19
C VAL A 22 15.66 -0.46 -7.19
N ARG A 23 16.24 -1.38 -6.41
CA ARG A 23 17.68 -1.61 -6.27
C ARG A 23 17.95 -3.12 -6.23
N GLY A 24 18.32 -3.67 -7.39
CA GLY A 24 18.48 -5.12 -7.54
C GLY A 24 17.17 -5.83 -7.17
N PRO A 25 17.18 -6.83 -6.28
CA PRO A 25 15.96 -7.54 -5.88
C PRO A 25 15.09 -6.74 -4.91
N VAL A 26 15.57 -5.63 -4.34
CA VAL A 26 14.85 -4.86 -3.31
C VAL A 26 14.10 -3.69 -3.94
N GLY A 27 12.80 -3.58 -3.64
CA GLY A 27 11.96 -2.47 -4.06
C GLY A 27 11.36 -1.70 -2.88
N LYS A 28 11.00 -0.45 -3.13
CA LYS A 28 10.20 0.39 -2.25
C LYS A 28 8.96 0.89 -2.99
N GLY A 29 7.82 0.90 -2.31
CA GLY A 29 6.56 1.43 -2.85
C GLY A 29 5.87 2.36 -1.87
N SER A 30 5.29 3.45 -2.37
CA SER A 30 4.36 4.29 -1.62
C SER A 30 2.95 3.74 -1.83
N ALA A 31 2.29 3.34 -0.75
CA ALA A 31 1.00 2.67 -0.77
C ALA A 31 -0.09 3.51 -0.11
N ARG A 32 -1.27 3.51 -0.73
CA ARG A 32 -2.50 4.11 -0.21
C ARG A 32 -3.63 3.09 -0.24
N ALA A 33 -4.43 3.12 0.81
CA ALA A 33 -5.63 2.32 0.93
C ALA A 33 -6.83 3.25 1.14
N THR A 34 -7.80 3.20 0.23
CA THR A 34 -9.00 4.05 0.26
C THR A 34 -10.28 3.22 0.35
N VAL A 35 -11.33 3.81 0.94
CA VAL A 35 -12.69 3.29 0.95
C VAL A 35 -13.59 4.40 0.43
N GLU A 36 -14.31 4.16 -0.65
CA GLU A 36 -15.15 5.17 -1.32
C GLU A 36 -14.39 6.48 -1.67
N GLY A 37 -13.10 6.37 -1.96
CA GLY A 37 -12.22 7.50 -2.26
C GLY A 37 -11.59 8.17 -1.03
N GLU A 38 -12.01 7.84 0.19
CA GLU A 38 -11.43 8.39 1.41
C GLU A 38 -10.24 7.55 1.90
N LEU A 39 -9.17 8.23 2.34
CA LEU A 39 -7.95 7.58 2.80
C LEU A 39 -8.14 6.88 4.16
N ALA A 40 -8.08 5.55 4.16
CA ALA A 40 -8.14 4.73 5.36
C ALA A 40 -6.75 4.45 5.95
N ALA A 41 -5.76 4.20 5.09
CA ALA A 41 -4.37 3.97 5.50
C ALA A 41 -3.36 4.38 4.42
N GLU A 42 -2.14 4.70 4.86
CA GLU A 42 -1.00 4.95 3.97
C GLU A 42 0.30 4.40 4.57
N ALA A 43 1.22 3.95 3.72
CA ALA A 43 2.51 3.39 4.14
C ALA A 43 3.56 3.45 3.04
N GLU A 44 4.83 3.50 3.43
CA GLU A 44 5.93 3.05 2.57
C GLU A 44 6.17 1.56 2.82
N LEU A 45 6.14 0.79 1.74
CA LEU A 45 6.41 -0.64 1.71
C LEU A 45 7.85 -0.86 1.23
N SER A 46 8.54 -1.83 1.83
CA SER A 46 9.79 -2.37 1.30
C SER A 46 9.59 -3.85 1.03
N PHE A 47 10.03 -4.32 -0.14
CA PHE A 47 9.86 -5.70 -0.57
C PHE A 47 11.12 -6.23 -1.24
N ALA A 48 11.27 -7.55 -1.27
CA ALA A 48 12.34 -8.23 -2.00
C ALA A 48 11.73 -9.27 -2.95
N LEU A 49 12.07 -9.17 -4.23
CA LEU A 49 11.68 -10.15 -5.24
C LEU A 49 12.67 -11.31 -5.23
N ARG A 50 12.15 -12.53 -5.16
CA ARG A 50 12.92 -13.75 -5.39
C ARG A 50 12.61 -14.28 -6.79
N PRO A 51 13.54 -15.02 -7.42
CA PRO A 51 13.26 -15.76 -8.64
C PRO A 51 12.04 -16.67 -8.43
N ALA A 52 11.21 -16.79 -9.47
CA ALA A 52 10.05 -17.68 -9.48
C ALA A 52 10.47 -19.15 -9.55
#